data_AF-A0A7S0N409-F1
#
_entry.id   AF-A0A7S0N409-F1
#
_cell.length_a   1.000
_cell.length_b   1.000
_cell.length_c   1.000
_cell.angle_alpha   90.00
_cell.angle_beta   90.00
_cell.angle_gamma   90.00
#
_symmetry.space_group_name_H-M   'P 1'
#
loop_
_entity.id
_entity.type
_entity.pdbx_description
1 polymer ?
#
loop_
_entity_poly.entity_id
_entity_poly.type
_entity_poly.pdbx_seq_one_letter_code
_entity_poly.pdbx_strand_id
1 'polypeptide(L)'
;TGGWDNCVKVWDCEQEFQYRRTLQGHADRIEGIAVDPSGGTVVSASRDCTLRVWDVRGGGGRQVSSTYTYDSLACLSAAWEEGMVAAGARNGSLALWSVEGAKKTGVFRGHTTEVTCACALDLGGGARVWAAGAVDASVLVWDSRAPGAEAAFALKGAARRAFSLAADGHTVWAGDFSTTVKVFDLR
;
A
#
# COMPACT_ATOMS: atom_id res chain seq x y z
N THR A 1 12.52 -0.54 5.99
CA THR A 1 11.63 -0.88 7.12
C THR A 1 11.02 0.39 7.69
N GLY A 2 9.91 0.29 8.41
CA GLY A 2 9.29 1.41 9.13
C GLY A 2 8.57 0.87 10.35
N GLY A 3 8.39 1.71 11.36
CA GLY A 3 7.83 1.25 12.62
C GLY A 3 7.40 2.38 13.55
N TRP A 4 7.41 2.06 14.85
CA TRP A 4 6.87 2.91 15.92
C TRP A 4 7.81 4.03 16.36
N ASP A 5 9.02 4.10 15.79
CA ASP A 5 9.93 5.24 15.92
C ASP A 5 9.61 6.36 14.91
N ASN A 6 8.48 6.26 14.21
CA ASN A 6 7.96 7.21 13.23
C ASN A 6 8.91 7.43 12.04
N CYS A 7 9.86 6.52 11.84
CA CYS A 7 10.92 6.66 10.86
C CYS A 7 10.94 5.52 9.86
N VAL A 8 11.30 5.82 8.62
CA VAL A 8 11.66 4.80 7.63
C VAL A 8 13.17 4.58 7.71
N LYS A 9 13.61 3.34 7.90
CA LYS A 9 15.03 2.97 7.82
C LYS A 9 15.30 2.24 6.50
N VAL A 10 16.33 2.67 5.79
CA VAL A 10 16.75 2.12 4.49
C VAL A 10 18.01 1.30 4.68
N TRP A 11 18.03 0.13 4.05
CA TRP A 11 19.08 -0.89 4.17
C TRP A 11 19.58 -1.24 2.76
N ASP A 12 20.87 -1.56 2.65
CA ASP A 12 21.51 -2.01 1.43
C ASP A 12 21.51 -3.55 1.40
N CYS A 13 20.67 -4.14 0.55
CA CYS A 13 20.60 -5.60 0.46
C CYS A 13 21.78 -6.23 -0.30
N GLU A 14 22.52 -5.46 -1.09
CA GLU A 14 23.66 -5.96 -1.87
C GLU A 14 24.95 -5.94 -1.04
N GLN A 15 25.06 -4.97 -0.12
CA GLN A 15 26.20 -4.81 0.79
C GLN A 15 25.84 -5.30 2.19
N GLU A 16 25.66 -6.62 2.35
CA GLU A 16 25.50 -7.28 3.66
C GLU A 16 24.40 -6.70 4.57
N PHE A 17 23.27 -6.24 4.00
CA PHE A 17 22.17 -5.61 4.75
C PHE A 17 22.60 -4.38 5.56
N GLN A 18 23.60 -3.63 5.08
CA GLN A 18 24.11 -2.47 5.79
C GLN A 18 23.05 -1.37 5.91
N TYR A 19 23.00 -0.74 7.08
CA TYR A 19 22.17 0.43 7.31
C TYR A 19 22.67 1.59 6.45
N ARG A 20 21.80 2.14 5.59
CA ARG A 20 22.14 3.29 4.75
C ARG A 20 21.77 4.60 5.43
N ARG A 21 20.51 4.73 5.86
CA ARG A 21 19.98 6.00 6.40
C ARG A 21 18.60 5.86 7.03
N THR A 22 18.23 6.91 7.77
CA THR A 22 16.90 7.12 8.33
C THR A 22 16.19 8.27 7.60
N LEU A 23 14.93 8.07 7.25
CA LEU A 23 14.02 9.08 6.70
C LEU A 23 13.05 9.50 7.81
N GLN A 24 13.18 10.75 8.25
CA GLN A 24 12.36 11.33 9.29
C GLN A 24 11.29 12.25 8.68
N GLY A 25 10.13 12.31 9.30
CA GLY A 25 9.11 13.29 8.94
C GLY A 25 7.69 12.93 9.35
N HIS A 26 7.38 11.66 9.60
CA HIS A 26 6.09 11.28 10.16
C HIS A 26 5.96 11.72 11.62
N ALA A 27 4.75 12.11 12.01
CA ALA A 27 4.44 12.53 13.38
C ALA A 27 3.94 11.37 14.27
N ASP A 28 3.63 10.23 13.67
CA ASP A 28 3.15 9.02 14.36
C ASP A 28 3.65 7.76 13.61
N ARG A 29 3.40 6.58 14.19
CA ARG A 29 3.94 5.30 13.73
C ARG A 29 3.58 5.01 12.28
N ILE A 30 4.54 4.39 11.60
CA ILE A 30 4.37 3.89 10.24
C ILE A 30 3.73 2.51 10.32
N GLU A 31 2.64 2.31 9.60
CA GLU A 31 1.86 1.07 9.57
C GLU A 31 1.99 0.34 8.22
N GLY A 32 2.29 1.08 7.13
CA GLY A 32 2.47 0.50 5.80
C GLY A 32 3.71 1.04 5.10
N ILE A 33 4.37 0.16 4.34
CA ILE A 33 5.46 0.52 3.42
C ILE A 33 5.24 -0.15 2.07
N ALA A 34 5.51 0.60 1.00
CA ALA A 34 5.67 0.06 -0.33
C ALA A 34 6.97 0.58 -0.95
N VAL A 35 7.52 -0.16 -1.90
CA VAL A 35 8.76 0.19 -2.61
C VAL A 35 8.49 0.08 -4.09
N ASP A 36 8.96 1.06 -4.85
CA ASP A 36 9.00 1.00 -6.30
C ASP A 36 9.95 -0.12 -6.76
N PRO A 37 9.59 -0.97 -7.74
CA PRO A 37 10.45 -2.07 -8.18
C PRO A 37 11.87 -1.66 -8.62
N SER A 38 12.06 -0.43 -9.08
CA SER A 38 13.40 0.07 -9.41
C SER A 38 14.28 0.38 -8.19
N GLY A 39 13.72 0.29 -6.98
CA GLY A 39 14.39 0.61 -5.72
C GLY A 39 14.59 2.10 -5.47
N GLY A 40 14.07 2.97 -6.35
CA GLY A 40 14.32 4.40 -6.29
C GLY A 40 13.36 5.19 -5.41
N THR A 41 12.16 4.65 -5.18
CA THR A 41 11.11 5.34 -4.44
C THR A 41 10.58 4.45 -3.33
N VAL A 42 10.40 5.03 -2.14
CA VAL A 42 9.73 4.38 -1.01
C VAL A 42 8.46 5.15 -0.69
N VAL A 43 7.41 4.45 -0.31
CA VAL A 43 6.18 5.03 0.22
C VAL A 43 5.97 4.56 1.64
N SER A 44 5.57 5.47 2.53
CA SER A 44 5.19 5.12 3.90
C SER A 44 3.83 5.68 4.27
N ALA A 45 2.98 4.82 4.83
CA ALA A 45 1.67 5.14 5.38
C ALA A 45 1.77 5.21 6.91
N SER A 46 1.26 6.29 7.50
CA SER A 46 1.35 6.53 8.95
C SER A 46 -0.02 6.83 9.57
N ARG A 47 -0.08 6.60 10.88
CA ARG A 47 -1.19 7.04 11.74
C ARG A 47 -1.32 8.55 11.88
N ASP A 48 -0.32 9.31 11.45
CA ASP A 48 -0.43 10.77 11.32
C ASP A 48 -1.35 11.21 10.18
N CYS A 49 -2.08 10.27 9.57
CA CYS A 49 -3.01 10.47 8.48
C CYS A 49 -2.32 10.92 7.18
N THR A 50 -1.02 10.64 7.06
CA THR A 50 -0.26 10.95 5.84
C THR A 50 0.31 9.71 5.15
N LEU A 51 0.38 9.81 3.83
CA LEU A 51 1.19 8.95 2.97
C LEU A 51 2.35 9.79 2.45
N ARG A 52 3.59 9.36 2.70
CA ARG A 52 4.79 10.07 2.23
C ARG A 52 5.50 9.26 1.16
N VAL A 53 5.93 9.96 0.12
CA VAL A 53 6.77 9.41 -0.95
C VAL A 53 8.19 9.95 -0.76
N TRP A 54 9.16 9.06 -0.80
CA TRP A 54 10.57 9.34 -0.56
C TRP A 54 11.39 8.94 -1.78
N ASP A 55 12.20 9.87 -2.28
CA ASP A 55 13.27 9.51 -3.21
C ASP A 55 14.47 8.99 -2.41
N VAL A 56 14.92 7.79 -2.74
CA VAL A 56 16.05 7.11 -2.09
C VAL A 56 17.24 6.88 -3.04
N ARG A 57 17.18 7.38 -4.29
CA ARG A 57 18.28 7.24 -5.27
C ARG A 57 19.51 8.10 -4.93
N GLY A 58 19.37 9.07 -4.02
CA GLY A 58 20.45 9.95 -3.58
C GLY A 58 21.04 9.61 -2.20
N GLY A 59 22.37 9.71 -2.07
CA GLY A 59 23.09 9.67 -0.80
C GLY A 59 22.86 10.89 0.10
N GLY A 60 22.23 11.96 -0.42
CA GLY A 60 21.85 13.15 0.31
C GLY A 60 20.61 12.91 1.16
N GLY A 61 20.79 12.99 2.47
CA GLY A 61 19.70 12.97 3.43
C GLY A 61 18.60 13.97 3.07
N ARG A 62 17.37 13.47 2.97
CA ARG A 62 16.07 14.16 2.97
C ARG A 62 15.61 14.69 1.61
N GLN A 63 14.58 14.07 1.06
CA GLN A 63 13.42 14.80 0.54
C GLN A 63 12.21 13.87 0.47
N VAL A 64 11.19 14.21 1.26
CA VAL A 64 9.83 13.77 0.95
C VAL A 64 9.51 14.43 -0.38
N SER A 65 9.35 13.63 -1.43
CA SER A 65 8.98 14.13 -2.75
C SER A 65 7.53 14.63 -2.73
N SER A 66 6.66 13.95 -1.97
CA SER A 66 5.26 14.35 -1.81
C SER A 66 4.67 13.82 -0.51
N THR A 67 3.78 14.60 0.11
CA THR A 67 2.96 14.19 1.25
C THR A 67 1.50 14.26 0.85
N TYR A 68 0.78 13.16 1.01
CA TYR A 68 -0.66 13.10 0.79
C TYR A 68 -1.37 12.99 2.12
N THR A 69 -2.35 13.85 2.35
CA THR A 69 -3.15 13.83 3.57
C THR A 69 -4.44 13.06 3.31
N TYR A 70 -4.75 12.12 4.18
CA TYR A 70 -6.04 11.49 4.29
C TYR A 70 -6.94 12.32 5.21
N ASP A 71 -8.26 12.28 5.01
CA ASP A 71 -9.27 13.06 5.75
C ASP A 71 -9.33 12.70 7.26
N SER A 72 -8.25 12.96 8.00
CA SER A 72 -8.04 12.72 9.43
C SER A 72 -8.17 11.27 9.90
N LEU A 73 -7.92 10.31 9.00
CA LEU A 73 -7.95 8.89 9.33
C LEU A 73 -6.59 8.24 9.07
N ALA A 74 -6.14 7.40 10.00
CA ALA A 74 -4.85 6.73 9.93
C ALA A 74 -4.71 5.90 8.64
N CYS A 75 -3.56 6.05 7.97
CA CYS A 75 -3.16 5.22 6.85
C CYS A 75 -2.49 3.95 7.40
N LEU A 76 -3.07 2.79 7.13
CA LEU A 76 -2.66 1.51 7.71
C LEU A 76 -1.92 0.61 6.72
N SER A 77 -2.07 0.84 5.43
CA SER A 77 -1.38 0.11 4.38
C SER A 77 -0.91 1.06 3.29
N ALA A 78 0.13 0.66 2.57
CA ALA A 78 0.66 1.37 1.41
C ALA A 78 0.88 0.36 0.28
N ALA A 79 0.66 0.80 -0.96
CA ALA A 79 1.01 0.05 -2.15
C ALA A 79 1.51 1.02 -3.25
N TRP A 80 2.35 0.52 -4.15
CA TRP A 80 2.97 1.27 -5.24
C TRP A 80 2.74 0.53 -6.55
N GLU A 81 2.46 1.28 -7.63
CA GLU A 81 2.41 0.76 -8.99
C GLU A 81 2.72 1.86 -10.00
N GLU A 82 3.85 1.76 -10.71
CA GLU A 82 4.23 2.66 -11.80
C GLU A 82 3.91 4.16 -11.57
N GLY A 83 4.38 4.73 -10.47
CA GLY A 83 4.14 6.15 -10.16
C GLY A 83 2.75 6.47 -9.60
N MET A 84 1.94 5.46 -9.33
CA MET A 84 0.72 5.54 -8.54
C MET A 84 0.96 4.96 -7.14
N VAL A 85 0.30 5.56 -6.15
CA VAL A 85 0.34 5.08 -4.78
C VAL A 85 -1.06 4.90 -4.21
N ALA A 86 -1.24 3.88 -3.39
CA ALA A 86 -2.46 3.66 -2.66
C ALA A 86 -2.23 3.63 -1.15
N ALA A 87 -3.24 4.05 -0.41
CA ALA A 87 -3.27 3.92 1.05
C ALA A 87 -4.64 3.46 1.54
N GLY A 88 -4.61 2.40 2.35
CA GLY A 88 -5.77 1.89 3.06
C GLY A 88 -5.97 2.64 4.38
N ALA A 89 -7.23 2.98 4.67
CA ALA A 89 -7.58 3.76 5.85
C ALA A 89 -8.52 3.00 6.80
N ARG A 90 -8.64 3.54 8.03
CA ARG A 90 -9.51 2.99 9.09
C ARG A 90 -11.00 2.94 8.75
N ASN A 91 -11.47 3.77 7.84
CA ASN A 91 -12.87 3.80 7.40
C ASN A 91 -13.18 2.78 6.28
N GLY A 92 -12.24 1.90 5.92
CA GLY A 92 -12.44 0.93 4.85
C GLY A 92 -12.24 1.48 3.44
N SER A 93 -11.73 2.70 3.29
CA SER A 93 -11.39 3.22 1.96
C SER A 93 -9.94 2.91 1.57
N LEU A 94 -9.74 2.72 0.27
CA LEU A 94 -8.42 2.69 -0.37
C LEU A 94 -8.34 3.92 -1.29
N ALA A 95 -7.51 4.90 -0.97
CA ALA A 95 -7.36 6.10 -1.80
C ALA A 95 -6.14 5.98 -2.70
N LEU A 96 -6.22 6.62 -3.86
CA LEU A 96 -5.20 6.60 -4.89
C LEU A 96 -4.67 8.00 -5.17
N TRP A 97 -3.36 8.09 -5.41
CA TRP A 97 -2.70 9.30 -5.86
C TRP A 97 -1.72 9.00 -6.99
N SER A 98 -1.60 9.97 -7.91
CA SER A 98 -0.51 10.02 -8.88
C SER A 98 0.65 10.81 -8.29
N VAL A 99 1.86 10.24 -8.39
CA VAL A 99 3.10 10.87 -7.93
C VAL A 99 3.51 12.03 -8.83
N GLU A 100 3.38 11.88 -10.16
CA GLU A 100 3.78 12.90 -11.13
C GLU A 100 2.94 14.19 -11.01
N GLY A 101 1.66 14.06 -10.67
CA GLY A 101 0.75 15.20 -10.50
C GLY A 101 0.52 15.62 -9.05
N ALA A 102 1.10 14.91 -8.07
CA ALA A 102 0.80 15.05 -6.64
C ALA A 102 -0.70 15.18 -6.32
N LYS A 103 -1.55 14.46 -7.06
CA LYS A 103 -3.01 14.63 -7.03
C LYS A 103 -3.70 13.32 -6.67
N LYS A 104 -4.71 13.43 -5.81
CA LYS A 104 -5.66 12.35 -5.52
C LYS A 104 -6.45 12.02 -6.78
N THR A 105 -6.30 10.81 -7.29
CA THR A 105 -6.98 10.35 -8.52
C THR A 105 -8.30 9.68 -8.22
N GLY A 106 -8.48 9.16 -7.00
CA GLY A 106 -9.75 8.60 -6.60
C GLY A 106 -9.74 7.86 -5.27
N VAL A 107 -10.88 7.24 -4.96
CA VAL A 107 -11.10 6.47 -3.73
C VAL A 107 -11.96 5.26 -4.04
N PHE A 108 -11.47 4.08 -3.69
CA PHE A 108 -12.26 2.86 -3.66
C PHE A 108 -12.92 2.69 -2.30
N ARG A 109 -14.16 2.23 -2.34
CA ARG A 109 -15.00 1.95 -1.16
C ARG A 109 -15.60 0.55 -1.30
N GLY A 110 -16.01 -0.01 -0.18
CA GLY A 110 -16.66 -1.32 -0.12
C GLY A 110 -16.36 -2.08 1.16
N HIS A 111 -15.17 -1.90 1.74
CA HIS A 111 -14.89 -2.46 3.07
C HIS A 111 -15.71 -1.75 4.14
N THR A 112 -16.17 -2.53 5.10
CA THR A 112 -16.97 -2.07 6.25
C THR A 112 -16.10 -1.70 7.45
N THR A 113 -14.81 -2.06 7.41
CA THR A 113 -13.84 -1.88 8.49
C THR A 113 -12.47 -1.50 7.93
N GLU A 114 -11.50 -1.30 8.83
CA GLU A 114 -10.14 -0.84 8.51
C GLU A 114 -9.47 -1.69 7.40
N VAL A 115 -8.93 -1.02 6.37
CA VAL A 115 -8.08 -1.66 5.36
C VAL A 115 -6.70 -1.88 5.96
N THR A 116 -6.26 -3.12 6.06
CA THR A 116 -5.04 -3.50 6.80
C THR A 116 -3.88 -3.91 5.92
N CYS A 117 -4.16 -4.27 4.67
CA CYS A 117 -3.14 -4.56 3.67
C CYS A 117 -3.64 -4.11 2.29
N ALA A 118 -2.71 -3.77 1.41
CA ALA A 118 -3.00 -3.42 0.03
C ALA A 118 -1.85 -3.87 -0.87
N CYS A 119 -2.16 -4.26 -2.10
CA CYS A 119 -1.18 -4.42 -3.16
C CYS A 119 -1.78 -3.93 -4.49
N ALA A 120 -0.90 -3.71 -5.45
CA ALA A 120 -1.26 -3.41 -6.84
C ALA A 120 -0.78 -4.53 -7.74
N LEU A 121 -1.43 -4.65 -8.89
CA LEU A 121 -1.17 -5.72 -9.85
C LEU A 121 -1.38 -5.17 -11.26
N ASP A 122 -0.42 -5.39 -12.15
CA ASP A 122 -0.61 -5.29 -13.60
C ASP A 122 -1.00 -6.68 -14.14
N LEU A 123 -2.20 -6.77 -14.71
CA LEU A 123 -2.70 -8.01 -15.33
C LEU A 123 -2.23 -8.15 -16.79
N GLY A 124 -1.43 -7.19 -17.27
CA GLY A 124 -1.01 -7.09 -18.66
C GLY A 124 -2.05 -6.39 -19.53
N GLY A 125 -1.62 -5.92 -20.70
CA GLY A 125 -2.49 -5.18 -21.63
C GLY A 125 -2.98 -3.83 -21.11
N GLY A 126 -2.33 -3.29 -20.07
CA GLY A 126 -2.67 -2.00 -19.44
C GLY A 126 -3.81 -2.07 -18.42
N ALA A 127 -4.31 -3.28 -18.10
CA ALA A 127 -5.30 -3.47 -17.04
C ALA A 127 -4.61 -3.60 -15.69
N ARG A 128 -4.81 -2.63 -14.80
CA ARG A 128 -4.25 -2.66 -13.45
C ARG A 128 -5.36 -2.77 -12.44
N VAL A 129 -5.13 -3.56 -11.41
CA VAL A 129 -6.05 -3.71 -10.30
C VAL A 129 -5.37 -3.34 -8.99
N TRP A 130 -6.18 -2.96 -8.01
CA TRP A 130 -5.75 -2.77 -6.64
C TRP A 130 -6.50 -3.78 -5.78
N ALA A 131 -5.78 -4.54 -4.96
CA ALA A 131 -6.36 -5.45 -4.00
C ALA A 131 -6.14 -4.90 -2.59
N ALA A 132 -7.19 -4.94 -1.77
CA ALA A 132 -7.09 -4.58 -0.37
C ALA A 132 -7.77 -5.62 0.51
N GLY A 133 -7.14 -5.90 1.64
CA GLY A 133 -7.66 -6.78 2.67
C GLY A 133 -8.02 -5.98 3.91
N ALA A 134 -9.11 -6.35 4.56
CA ALA A 134 -9.61 -5.63 5.72
C ALA A 134 -9.92 -6.56 6.91
N VAL A 135 -10.26 -5.92 8.04
CA VAL A 135 -10.70 -6.60 9.27
C VAL A 135 -12.07 -7.28 9.11
N ASP A 136 -12.84 -6.93 8.09
CA ASP A 136 -14.15 -7.52 7.81
C ASP A 136 -14.08 -8.87 7.10
N ALA A 137 -12.90 -9.51 7.13
CA ALA A 137 -12.66 -10.80 6.52
C ALA A 137 -12.90 -10.83 5.00
N SER A 138 -12.80 -9.65 4.35
CA SER A 138 -12.87 -9.54 2.91
C SER A 138 -11.56 -9.09 2.28
N VAL A 139 -11.32 -9.60 1.07
CA VAL A 139 -10.37 -9.01 0.12
C VAL A 139 -11.18 -8.50 -1.06
N LEU A 140 -11.06 -7.20 -1.34
CA LEU A 140 -11.72 -6.54 -2.46
C LEU A 140 -10.68 -6.17 -3.51
N VAL A 141 -11.06 -6.33 -4.78
CA VAL A 141 -10.23 -6.00 -5.93
C VAL A 141 -10.96 -5.01 -6.82
N TRP A 142 -10.31 -3.93 -7.23
CA TRP A 142 -10.88 -2.88 -8.08
C TRP A 142 -10.03 -2.64 -9.33
N ASP A 143 -10.68 -2.25 -10.43
CA ASP A 143 -10.01 -1.74 -11.63
C ASP A 143 -9.50 -0.30 -11.38
N SER A 144 -8.20 -0.10 -11.61
CA SER A 144 -7.51 1.20 -11.50
C SER A 144 -8.10 2.31 -12.36
N ARG A 145 -8.75 1.97 -13.49
CA ARG A 145 -9.32 2.91 -14.45
C ARG A 145 -10.69 3.45 -14.02
N ALA A 146 -11.32 2.80 -13.03
CA ALA A 146 -12.65 3.16 -12.55
C ALA A 146 -12.67 3.40 -11.03
N PRO A 147 -11.89 4.37 -10.52
CA PRO A 147 -11.95 4.72 -9.11
C PRO A 147 -13.36 5.20 -8.73
N GLY A 148 -13.99 4.50 -7.80
CA GLY A 148 -15.37 4.75 -7.36
C GLY A 148 -16.39 3.73 -7.86
N ALA A 149 -16.00 2.83 -8.77
CA ALA A 149 -16.80 1.66 -9.09
C ALA A 149 -16.82 0.66 -7.92
N GLU A 150 -17.84 -0.20 -7.90
CA GLU A 150 -17.88 -1.34 -6.98
C GLU A 150 -16.67 -2.27 -7.19
N ALA A 151 -16.33 -3.04 -6.17
CA ALA A 151 -15.25 -4.02 -6.28
C ALA A 151 -15.59 -5.03 -7.40
N ALA A 152 -14.67 -5.19 -8.34
CA ALA A 152 -14.79 -6.16 -9.44
C ALA A 152 -14.85 -7.59 -8.90
N PHE A 153 -14.20 -7.84 -7.77
CA PHE A 153 -14.21 -9.14 -7.11
C PHE A 153 -14.13 -8.98 -5.59
N ALA A 154 -14.89 -9.81 -4.87
CA ALA A 154 -14.95 -9.81 -3.42
C ALA A 154 -14.80 -11.22 -2.86
N LEU A 155 -13.72 -11.46 -2.12
CA LEU A 155 -13.48 -12.70 -1.43
C LEU A 155 -14.06 -12.62 -0.03
N LYS A 156 -15.24 -13.20 0.16
CA LYS A 156 -15.91 -13.26 1.47
C LYS A 156 -15.65 -14.63 2.09
N GLY A 157 -15.06 -14.65 3.29
CA GLY A 157 -14.82 -15.90 4.05
C GLY A 157 -13.38 -16.12 4.50
N ALA A 158 -12.54 -15.09 4.57
CA ALA A 158 -11.29 -15.17 5.34
C ALA A 158 -11.62 -15.30 6.83
N ALA A 159 -10.88 -16.11 7.58
CA ALA A 159 -11.11 -16.17 9.01
C ALA A 159 -10.56 -14.89 9.64
N ARG A 160 -11.48 -14.00 10.04
CA ARG A 160 -11.29 -12.84 10.94
C ARG A 160 -10.57 -11.59 10.41
N ARG A 161 -9.50 -11.67 9.60
CA ARG A 161 -8.77 -10.48 9.08
C ARG A 161 -7.69 -10.87 8.07
N ALA A 162 -7.60 -10.15 6.94
CA ALA A 162 -6.48 -10.28 6.01
C ALA A 162 -5.30 -9.42 6.49
N PHE A 163 -4.09 -9.98 6.58
CA PHE A 163 -2.92 -9.28 7.12
C PHE A 163 -1.85 -8.97 6.08
N SER A 164 -1.78 -9.75 4.99
CA SER A 164 -0.85 -9.51 3.90
C SER A 164 -1.50 -9.82 2.56
N LEU A 165 -1.12 -9.04 1.56
CA LEU A 165 -1.42 -9.30 0.17
C LEU A 165 -0.13 -9.21 -0.62
N ALA A 166 0.04 -10.14 -1.55
CA ALA A 166 1.10 -10.12 -2.54
C ALA A 166 0.52 -10.54 -3.89
N ALA A 167 1.20 -10.19 -4.98
CA ALA A 167 0.79 -10.56 -6.31
C ALA A 167 1.98 -10.68 -7.27
N ASP A 168 1.82 -11.50 -8.32
CA ASP A 168 2.79 -11.68 -9.42
C ASP A 168 2.22 -11.34 -10.80
N GLY A 169 1.15 -10.54 -10.85
CA GLY A 169 0.46 -10.15 -12.08
C GLY A 169 -0.53 -11.20 -12.60
N HIS A 170 -0.53 -12.41 -12.04
CA HIS A 170 -1.50 -13.46 -12.38
C HIS A 170 -2.25 -13.99 -11.17
N THR A 171 -1.64 -13.93 -9.99
CA THR A 171 -2.23 -14.44 -8.76
C THR A 171 -2.19 -13.43 -7.64
N VAL A 172 -3.13 -13.55 -6.71
CA VAL A 172 -3.14 -12.85 -5.43
C VAL A 172 -3.01 -13.86 -4.31
N TRP A 173 -2.04 -13.63 -3.43
CA TRP A 173 -1.90 -14.39 -2.19
C TRP A 173 -2.43 -13.56 -1.03
N ALA A 174 -3.38 -14.12 -0.29
CA ALA A 174 -3.89 -13.52 0.93
C ALA A 174 -3.52 -14.38 2.13
N GLY A 175 -2.79 -13.76 3.06
CA GLY A 175 -2.64 -14.28 4.42
C GLY A 175 -3.79 -13.79 5.30
N ASP A 176 -4.43 -14.69 6.04
CA ASP A 176 -5.41 -14.38 7.07
C ASP A 176 -5.07 -15.08 8.40
N PHE A 177 -5.88 -14.93 9.45
CA PHE A 177 -5.66 -15.62 10.72
C PHE A 177 -5.91 -17.15 10.67
N SER A 178 -6.16 -17.70 9.49
CA SER A 178 -6.17 -19.14 9.32
C SER A 178 -4.75 -19.70 9.22
N THR A 179 -4.65 -21.03 9.26
CA THR A 179 -3.38 -21.73 9.06
C THR A 179 -3.02 -21.89 7.59
N THR A 180 -3.73 -21.25 6.67
CA THR A 180 -3.54 -21.39 5.23
C THR A 180 -3.32 -20.05 4.55
N VAL A 181 -2.52 -20.07 3.48
CA VAL A 181 -2.45 -18.97 2.52
C VAL A 181 -3.46 -19.26 1.43
N LYS A 182 -4.34 -18.30 1.15
CA LYS A 182 -5.28 -18.42 0.04
C LYS A 182 -4.66 -17.85 -1.22
N VAL A 183 -4.72 -18.61 -2.31
CA VAL A 183 -4.20 -18.22 -3.61
C VAL A 183 -5.37 -18.06 -4.56
N PHE A 184 -5.39 -16.93 -5.27
CA PHE A 184 -6.46 -16.60 -6.21
C PHE A 184 -5.84 -16.35 -7.58
N ASP A 185 -6.29 -17.09 -8.58
CA ASP A 185 -5.94 -16.85 -9.98
C ASP A 185 -6.87 -15.76 -10.54
N LEU A 186 -6.30 -14.76 -11.21
CA LEU A 186 -7.03 -13.63 -11.80
C LEU A 186 -7.26 -13.78 -13.32
N ARG A 187 -7.00 -14.96 -13.88
CA ARG A 187 -7.29 -15.31 -15.29
C ARG A 187 -8.78 -15.46 -15.59
#